data_AF-A0A384INZ5-F1
#
_entry.id   AF-A0A384INZ5-F1
#
_cell.length_a   1.000
_cell.length_b   1.000
_cell.length_c   1.000
_cell.angle_alpha   90.00
_cell.angle_beta   90.00
_cell.angle_gamma   90.00
#
_symmetry.space_group_name_H-M   'P 1'
#
loop_
_entity.id
_entity.type
_entity.pdbx_description
1 polymer ?
#
loop_
_entity_poly.entity_id
_entity_poly.type
_entity_poly.pdbx_seq_one_letter_code
_entity_poly.pdbx_strand_id
1 'polypeptide(L)'
;MAGGLYVEARIRAGLECVWERSQDPAQHQRWDLRFTRIVYLPVAEGEPQRFTYGVRVLPGLLVAGTGVSAGERHRPDSTRTSALRFACAHPLSFLTEGRGYWRYVPGPDGLRFLTGYDYEPRWGRPGRLADRLVFRPLMGWATAWSFDRLRLWCERGVTPERALLRGLAEAAVRAGAVAGAVWVAGASAAGAWAAGAWGAGSWGAGSWGAGSWGGGPWATGLGSVPALLVAVAVLLAALLLPPLPGTPSARRCLRRPPGRGTGTGTDAGAPPALLDRLEQP
;
A
#
# COMPACT_ATOMS: atom_id res chain seq x y z
N MET A 1 -18.18 -4.37 -14.84
CA MET A 1 -17.39 -3.12 -14.89
C MET A 1 -16.49 -3.10 -13.67
N ALA A 2 -15.17 -3.09 -13.84
CA ALA A 2 -14.27 -2.98 -12.70
C ALA A 2 -14.43 -1.55 -12.15
N GLY A 3 -14.83 -1.42 -10.88
CA GLY A 3 -15.13 -0.12 -10.28
C GLY A 3 -13.89 0.79 -10.23
N GLY A 4 -14.13 2.10 -10.31
CA GLY A 4 -13.12 3.11 -10.01
C GLY A 4 -12.58 2.96 -8.59
N LEU A 5 -11.35 3.42 -8.39
CA LEU A 5 -10.69 3.44 -7.09
C LEU A 5 -11.14 4.67 -6.30
N TYR A 6 -11.40 4.47 -5.02
CA TYR A 6 -11.73 5.53 -4.07
C TYR A 6 -10.82 5.41 -2.86
N VAL A 7 -10.24 6.52 -2.42
CA VAL A 7 -9.47 6.59 -1.18
C VAL A 7 -9.77 7.89 -0.46
N GLU A 8 -10.05 7.84 0.84
CA GLU A 8 -10.24 9.00 1.71
C GLU A 8 -9.36 8.89 2.96
N ALA A 9 -8.70 10.00 3.29
CA ALA A 9 -7.99 10.20 4.55
C ALA A 9 -8.57 11.40 5.31
N ARG A 10 -8.70 11.26 6.63
CA ARG A 10 -8.96 12.38 7.53
C ARG A 10 -7.63 12.92 8.01
N ILE A 11 -7.39 14.21 7.82
CA ILE A 11 -6.14 14.89 8.15
C ILE A 11 -6.47 16.02 9.11
N ARG A 12 -5.95 15.95 10.34
CA ARG A 12 -6.09 17.01 11.34
C ARG A 12 -5.13 18.17 11.05
N ALA A 13 -5.34 18.83 9.92
CA ALA A 13 -4.61 20.01 9.45
C ALA A 13 -5.54 20.91 8.62
N GLY A 14 -5.15 22.17 8.44
CA GLY A 14 -5.89 23.12 7.61
C GLY A 14 -5.82 22.80 6.12
N LEU A 15 -6.80 23.32 5.37
CA LEU A 15 -6.91 23.15 3.92
C LEU A 15 -5.64 23.57 3.18
N GLU A 16 -5.09 24.75 3.48
CA GLU A 16 -3.89 25.28 2.78
C GLU A 16 -2.68 24.36 2.95
N CYS A 17 -2.43 23.87 4.16
CA CYS A 17 -1.31 22.96 4.42
C CYS A 17 -1.40 21.68 3.57
N VAL A 18 -2.60 21.10 3.43
CA VAL A 18 -2.78 19.91 2.61
C VAL A 18 -2.71 20.26 1.13
N TRP A 19 -3.32 21.39 0.73
CA TRP A 19 -3.36 21.89 -0.64
C TRP A 19 -1.96 22.18 -1.20
N GLU A 20 -1.13 22.94 -0.49
CA GLU A 20 0.24 23.25 -0.91
C GLU A 20 1.06 21.98 -1.11
N ARG A 21 1.01 21.06 -0.13
CA ARG A 21 1.79 19.81 -0.16
C ARG A 21 1.34 18.84 -1.23
N SER A 22 0.10 18.97 -1.69
CA SER A 22 -0.48 18.09 -2.69
C SER A 22 -0.41 18.69 -4.10
N GLN A 23 -0.49 20.01 -4.25
CA GLN A 23 -0.47 20.67 -5.57
C GLN A 23 0.93 21.11 -6.01
N ASP A 24 1.86 21.41 -5.10
CA ASP A 24 3.25 21.68 -5.47
C ASP A 24 3.94 20.37 -5.91
N PRO A 25 4.40 20.24 -7.18
CA PRO A 25 5.08 19.05 -7.67
C PRO A 25 6.30 18.64 -6.84
N ALA A 26 7.07 19.61 -6.34
CA ALA A 26 8.28 19.36 -5.55
C ALA A 26 7.94 18.72 -4.20
N GLN A 27 6.75 19.01 -3.66
CA GLN A 27 6.26 18.43 -2.42
C GLN A 27 5.52 17.12 -2.66
N HIS A 28 4.68 17.07 -3.69
CA HIS A 28 3.86 15.90 -4.04
C HIS A 28 4.71 14.65 -4.24
N GLN A 29 5.78 14.76 -5.04
CA GLN A 29 6.65 13.63 -5.36
C GLN A 29 7.36 13.01 -4.14
N ARG A 30 7.42 13.70 -3.00
CA ARG A 30 8.09 13.22 -1.78
C ARG A 30 7.25 12.17 -1.04
N TRP A 31 5.93 12.29 -1.08
CA TRP A 31 5.02 11.44 -0.29
C TRP A 31 4.23 10.43 -1.12
N ASP A 32 4.02 10.67 -2.41
CA ASP A 32 3.24 9.78 -3.29
C ASP A 32 4.10 8.64 -3.86
N LEU A 33 3.69 7.39 -3.60
CA LEU A 33 4.34 6.21 -4.18
C LEU A 33 4.05 6.02 -5.67
N ARG A 34 2.97 6.63 -6.17
CA ARG A 34 2.47 6.43 -7.54
C ARG A 34 3.09 7.41 -8.51
N PHE A 35 3.48 8.59 -8.04
CA PHE A 35 4.07 9.65 -8.85
C PHE A 35 5.39 10.09 -8.24
N THR A 36 6.47 9.43 -8.67
CA THR A 36 7.83 9.66 -8.12
C THR A 36 8.57 10.85 -8.75
N ARG A 37 8.04 11.36 -9.87
CA ARG A 37 8.53 12.57 -10.53
C ARG A 37 7.36 13.25 -11.20
N ILE A 38 7.23 14.56 -11.02
CA ILE A 38 6.21 15.37 -11.68
C ILE A 38 6.90 16.64 -12.17
N VAL A 39 6.70 16.98 -13.43
CA VAL A 39 7.21 18.22 -14.02
C VAL A 39 6.06 18.92 -14.73
N TYR A 40 5.69 20.09 -14.22
CA TYR A 40 4.74 20.97 -14.89
C TYR A 40 5.39 21.59 -16.12
N LEU A 41 4.66 21.56 -17.23
CA LEU A 41 5.08 22.21 -18.46
C LEU A 41 4.64 23.68 -18.43
N PRO A 42 5.35 24.58 -19.14
CA PRO A 42 4.91 25.97 -19.29
C PRO A 42 3.46 26.03 -19.77
N VAL A 43 2.65 26.88 -19.14
CA VAL A 43 1.23 27.05 -19.44
C VAL A 43 1.01 28.42 -20.09
N ALA A 44 0.21 28.47 -21.16
CA ALA A 44 -0.29 29.72 -21.72
C ALA A 44 -1.57 30.14 -20.97
N GLU A 45 -1.84 31.44 -20.91
CA GLU A 45 -3.01 31.96 -20.18
C GLU A 45 -4.32 31.37 -20.73
N GLY A 46 -5.13 30.76 -19.86
CA GLY A 46 -6.39 30.10 -20.24
C GLY A 46 -6.28 28.63 -20.65
N GLU A 47 -5.07 28.09 -20.83
CA GLU A 47 -4.85 26.68 -21.16
C GLU A 47 -4.82 25.78 -19.91
N PRO A 48 -5.22 24.50 -20.02
CA PRO A 48 -5.04 23.51 -18.97
C PRO A 48 -3.57 23.31 -18.59
N GLN A 49 -3.28 23.11 -17.29
CA GLN A 49 -1.93 22.82 -16.81
C GLN A 49 -1.49 21.42 -17.25
N ARG A 50 -0.58 21.35 -18.22
CA ARG A 50 0.02 20.08 -18.68
C ARG A 50 1.19 19.68 -17.78
N PHE A 51 1.39 18.38 -17.60
CA PHE A 51 2.51 17.86 -16.82
C PHE A 51 3.03 16.54 -17.40
N THR A 52 4.29 16.26 -17.13
CA THR A 52 4.86 14.92 -17.30
C THR A 52 5.00 14.28 -15.93
N TYR A 53 4.77 12.97 -15.86
CA TYR A 53 4.98 12.22 -14.63
C TYR A 53 5.85 10.99 -14.89
N GLY A 54 6.50 10.52 -13.83
CA GLY A 54 7.31 9.32 -13.84
C GLY A 54 7.02 8.43 -12.64
N VAL A 55 6.88 7.14 -12.91
CA VAL A 55 6.73 6.10 -11.88
C VAL A 55 7.99 5.25 -11.89
N ARG A 56 8.75 5.29 -10.79
CA ARG A 56 9.91 4.43 -10.61
C ARG A 56 9.44 3.05 -10.14
N VAL A 57 9.38 2.11 -11.07
CA VAL A 57 8.87 0.75 -10.80
C VAL A 57 9.93 -0.13 -10.13
N LEU A 58 11.20 0.08 -10.49
CA LEU A 58 12.37 -0.59 -9.93
C LEU A 58 13.54 0.41 -9.87
N PRO A 59 14.63 0.12 -9.12
CA PRO A 59 15.87 0.88 -9.25
C PRO A 59 16.30 0.95 -10.73
N GLY A 60 16.44 2.16 -11.27
CA GLY A 60 16.82 2.41 -12.67
C GLY A 60 15.69 2.37 -13.70
N LEU A 61 14.49 1.86 -13.38
CA LEU A 61 13.37 1.78 -14.32
C LEU A 61 12.30 2.83 -14.02
N LEU A 62 12.29 3.91 -14.81
CA LEU A 62 11.28 4.96 -14.77
C LEU A 62 10.32 4.78 -15.96
N VAL A 63 9.03 4.59 -15.67
CA VAL A 63 7.98 4.63 -16.68
C VAL A 63 7.40 6.05 -16.69
N ALA A 64 7.57 6.75 -17.81
CA ALA A 64 7.11 8.13 -17.97
C ALA A 64 5.75 8.18 -18.68
N GLY A 65 4.91 9.14 -18.29
CA GLY A 65 3.63 9.44 -18.92
C GLY A 65 3.37 10.95 -18.96
N THR A 66 2.28 11.32 -19.62
CA THR A 66 1.81 12.71 -19.77
C THR A 66 0.48 12.87 -19.06
N GLY A 67 0.19 14.07 -18.59
CA GLY A 67 -1.08 14.38 -17.98
C GLY A 67 -1.49 15.83 -18.18
N VAL A 68 -2.78 16.06 -17.99
CA VAL A 68 -3.40 17.37 -18.01
C VAL A 68 -4.18 17.50 -16.72
N SER A 69 -3.87 18.53 -15.96
CA SER A 69 -4.64 18.98 -14.81
C SER A 69 -5.46 20.18 -15.24
N ALA A 70 -6.76 20.17 -14.94
CA ALA A 70 -7.58 21.36 -15.11
C ALA A 70 -8.57 21.52 -13.98
N GLY A 71 -8.87 22.80 -13.75
CA GLY A 71 -9.96 23.23 -12.90
C GLY A 71 -9.65 23.04 -11.43
N GLU A 72 -9.21 24.12 -10.81
CA GLU A 72 -9.40 24.31 -9.39
C GLU A 72 -10.80 24.90 -9.22
N ARG A 73 -11.75 24.11 -8.73
CA ARG A 73 -13.09 24.64 -8.44
C ARG A 73 -13.23 24.90 -6.95
N HIS A 74 -13.34 26.18 -6.62
CA HIS A 74 -13.79 26.65 -5.33
C HIS A 74 -15.32 26.57 -5.29
N ARG A 75 -15.87 25.80 -4.35
CA ARG A 75 -17.30 25.83 -4.06
C ARG A 75 -17.60 26.85 -2.95
N PRO A 76 -18.83 27.37 -2.88
CA PRO A 76 -19.27 28.24 -1.79
C PRO A 76 -19.14 27.59 -0.39
N ASP A 77 -19.14 26.26 -0.32
CA ASP A 77 -18.97 25.47 0.90
C ASP A 77 -17.49 25.29 1.33
N SER A 78 -16.57 26.09 0.77
CA SER A 78 -15.11 25.99 0.95
C SER A 78 -14.47 24.69 0.47
N THR A 79 -15.23 23.79 -0.18
CA THR A 79 -14.66 22.60 -0.82
C THR A 79 -13.81 23.03 -2.01
N ARG A 80 -12.59 22.49 -2.08
CA ARG A 80 -11.76 22.56 -3.29
C ARG A 80 -11.78 21.22 -4.02
N THR A 81 -11.76 21.28 -5.34
CA THR A 81 -11.62 20.09 -6.19
C THR A 81 -10.60 20.37 -7.27
N SER A 82 -9.70 19.42 -7.49
CA SER A 82 -8.70 19.41 -8.56
C SER A 82 -8.92 18.15 -9.39
N ALA A 83 -9.02 18.28 -10.71
CA ALA A 83 -9.26 17.17 -11.61
C ALA A 83 -8.10 17.01 -12.59
N LEU A 84 -7.76 15.77 -12.90
CA LEU A 84 -6.66 15.43 -13.78
C LEU A 84 -6.99 14.24 -14.68
N ARG A 85 -6.41 14.25 -15.87
CA ARG A 85 -6.31 13.11 -16.78
C ARG A 85 -4.85 12.81 -17.04
N PHE A 86 -4.53 11.55 -17.25
CA PHE A 86 -3.17 11.10 -17.50
C PHE A 86 -3.17 9.95 -18.49
N ALA A 87 -2.12 9.85 -19.29
CA ALA A 87 -1.88 8.76 -20.21
C ALA A 87 -0.43 8.28 -20.11
N CYS A 88 -0.19 7.05 -20.55
CA CYS A 88 1.15 6.51 -20.69
C CYS A 88 1.27 5.69 -21.96
N ALA A 89 2.03 6.23 -22.92
CA ALA A 89 2.33 5.56 -24.18
C ALA A 89 3.34 4.41 -24.02
N HIS A 90 4.05 4.33 -22.89
CA HIS A 90 5.11 3.35 -22.69
C HIS A 90 4.55 1.91 -22.71
N PRO A 91 5.11 0.98 -23.51
CA PRO A 91 4.54 -0.36 -23.71
C PRO A 91 4.52 -1.23 -22.45
N LEU A 92 5.48 -1.01 -21.53
CA LEU A 92 5.52 -1.68 -20.23
C LEU A 92 4.54 -1.10 -19.20
N SER A 93 3.85 0.00 -19.51
CA SER A 93 2.82 0.54 -18.62
C SER A 93 1.58 -0.36 -18.64
N PHE A 94 1.12 -0.76 -17.46
CA PHE A 94 -0.10 -1.54 -17.31
C PHE A 94 -1.37 -0.71 -17.57
N LEU A 95 -1.27 0.62 -17.62
CA LEU A 95 -2.37 1.53 -17.96
C LEU A 95 -2.10 2.26 -19.28
N THR A 96 -3.15 2.52 -20.05
CA THR A 96 -3.12 3.37 -21.25
C THR A 96 -3.50 4.80 -20.92
N GLU A 97 -4.68 4.98 -20.33
CA GLU A 97 -5.25 6.27 -19.96
C GLU A 97 -5.93 6.17 -18.59
N GLY A 98 -6.01 7.29 -17.89
CA GLY A 98 -6.66 7.39 -16.60
C GLY A 98 -7.19 8.79 -16.32
N ARG A 99 -8.19 8.85 -15.46
CA ARG A 99 -8.85 10.08 -15.04
C ARG A 99 -9.08 10.03 -13.54
N GLY A 100 -8.83 11.13 -12.86
CA GLY A 100 -8.93 11.18 -11.42
C GLY A 100 -9.16 12.58 -10.91
N TYR A 101 -9.68 12.67 -9.69
CA TYR A 101 -9.88 13.93 -9.02
C TYR A 101 -9.48 13.81 -7.57
N TRP A 102 -9.09 14.94 -7.01
CA TRP A 102 -8.89 15.16 -5.58
C TRP A 102 -9.95 16.13 -5.09
N ARG A 103 -10.47 15.87 -3.90
CA ARG A 103 -11.42 16.73 -3.24
C ARG A 103 -10.99 16.97 -1.80
N TYR A 104 -11.07 18.22 -1.40
CA TYR A 104 -10.67 18.72 -0.11
C TYR A 104 -11.92 19.28 0.54
N VAL A 105 -12.46 18.56 1.52
CA VAL A 105 -13.70 18.93 2.22
C VAL A 105 -13.33 19.34 3.65
N PRO A 106 -13.35 20.65 3.97
CA PRO A 106 -13.18 21.12 5.35
C PRO A 106 -14.25 20.52 6.27
N GLY A 107 -13.86 20.22 7.51
CA GLY A 107 -14.73 19.71 8.56
C GLY A 107 -14.31 20.23 9.93
N PRO A 108 -15.07 19.91 10.99
CA PRO A 108 -14.84 20.46 12.33
C PRO A 108 -13.47 20.08 12.91
N ASP A 109 -13.04 18.83 12.70
CA ASP A 109 -11.79 18.30 13.28
C ASP A 109 -10.60 18.32 12.32
N GLY A 110 -10.72 19.02 11.18
CA GLY A 110 -9.70 19.08 10.13
C GLY A 110 -10.27 18.88 8.73
N LEU A 111 -9.52 18.18 7.88
CA LEU A 111 -9.83 18.06 6.45
C LEU A 111 -10.10 16.60 6.07
N ARG A 112 -11.14 16.37 5.27
CA ARG A 112 -11.31 15.13 4.51
C ARG A 112 -10.65 15.31 3.15
N PHE A 113 -9.56 14.59 2.91
CA PHE A 113 -8.87 14.54 1.64
C PHE A 113 -9.20 13.22 0.94
N LEU A 114 -9.82 13.30 -0.23
CA LEU A 114 -10.25 12.13 -0.96
C LEU A 114 -9.85 12.18 -2.42
N THR A 115 -9.73 11.01 -3.02
CA THR A 115 -9.57 10.83 -4.44
C THR A 115 -10.51 9.76 -4.97
N GLY A 116 -11.06 10.02 -6.14
CA GLY A 116 -11.67 9.01 -6.99
C GLY A 116 -10.94 9.00 -8.32
N TYR A 117 -10.54 7.83 -8.81
CA TYR A 117 -9.93 7.71 -10.14
C TYR A 117 -10.18 6.36 -10.78
N ASP A 118 -10.14 6.33 -12.09
CA ASP A 118 -10.24 5.13 -12.89
C ASP A 118 -9.22 5.18 -14.02
N TYR A 119 -8.84 4.01 -14.53
CA TYR A 119 -7.90 3.90 -15.64
C TYR A 119 -8.21 2.66 -16.48
N GLU A 120 -7.84 2.73 -17.74
CA GLU A 120 -7.95 1.63 -18.70
C GLU A 120 -6.70 0.74 -18.62
N PRO A 121 -6.86 -0.55 -18.27
CA PRO A 121 -5.74 -1.48 -18.25
C PRO A 121 -5.35 -1.91 -19.67
N ARG A 122 -4.05 -2.00 -19.90
CA ARG A 122 -3.45 -2.53 -21.14
C ARG A 122 -3.64 -4.04 -21.24
N TRP A 123 -3.40 -4.61 -22.43
CA TRP A 123 -3.37 -6.05 -22.72
C TRP A 123 -4.73 -6.77 -22.73
N GLY A 124 -5.82 -6.05 -22.99
CA GLY A 124 -7.13 -6.65 -23.24
C GLY A 124 -7.63 -7.53 -22.09
N ARG A 125 -8.09 -8.75 -22.38
CA ARG A 125 -8.67 -9.67 -21.38
C ARG A 125 -7.70 -10.10 -20.27
N PRO A 126 -6.49 -10.62 -20.55
CA PRO A 126 -5.55 -11.00 -19.49
C PRO A 126 -5.12 -9.78 -18.67
N GLY A 127 -4.95 -8.62 -19.31
CA GLY A 127 -4.69 -7.37 -18.64
C GLY A 127 -5.78 -6.96 -17.64
N ARG A 128 -7.06 -7.06 -18.04
CA ARG A 128 -8.19 -6.80 -17.12
C ARG A 128 -8.25 -7.76 -15.93
N LEU A 129 -7.85 -9.02 -16.11
CA LEU A 129 -7.79 -9.99 -15.02
C LEU A 129 -6.66 -9.64 -14.04
N ALA A 130 -5.46 -9.39 -14.55
CA ALA A 130 -4.32 -8.95 -13.75
C ALA A 130 -4.62 -7.62 -13.03
N ASP A 131 -5.30 -6.70 -13.70
CA ASP A 131 -5.73 -5.43 -13.15
C ASP A 131 -6.70 -5.61 -11.97
N ARG A 132 -7.69 -6.48 -12.12
CA ARG A 132 -8.65 -6.77 -11.05
C ARG A 132 -8.00 -7.44 -9.84
N LEU A 133 -7.07 -8.37 -10.05
CA LEU A 133 -6.50 -9.20 -8.98
C LEU A 133 -5.26 -8.59 -8.32
N VAL A 134 -4.50 -7.78 -9.06
CA VAL A 134 -3.17 -7.30 -8.64
C VAL A 134 -3.09 -5.78 -8.70
N PHE A 135 -3.24 -5.17 -9.89
CA PHE A 135 -2.91 -3.75 -10.05
C PHE A 135 -3.90 -2.81 -9.33
N ARG A 136 -5.21 -2.99 -9.46
CA ARG A 136 -6.19 -2.14 -8.73
C ARG A 136 -6.06 -2.25 -7.21
N PRO A 137 -5.99 -3.46 -6.60
CA PRO A 137 -5.72 -3.58 -5.17
C PRO A 137 -4.43 -2.90 -4.72
N LEU A 138 -3.35 -3.08 -5.49
CA LEU A 138 -2.05 -2.46 -5.22
C LEU A 138 -2.11 -0.94 -5.33
N MET A 139 -2.74 -0.40 -6.37
CA MET A 139 -2.92 1.03 -6.58
C MET A 139 -3.77 1.68 -5.49
N GLY A 140 -4.85 1.01 -5.07
CA GLY A 140 -5.66 1.45 -3.94
C GLY A 140 -4.87 1.44 -2.62
N TRP A 141 -4.06 0.40 -2.38
CA TRP A 141 -3.16 0.33 -1.23
C TRP A 141 -2.09 1.43 -1.25
N ALA A 142 -1.42 1.62 -2.39
CA ALA A 142 -0.36 2.62 -2.56
C ALA A 142 -0.88 4.04 -2.39
N THR A 143 -2.08 4.34 -2.92
CA THR A 143 -2.77 5.61 -2.72
C THR A 143 -3.06 5.85 -1.23
N ALA A 144 -3.64 4.87 -0.55
CA ALA A 144 -3.95 4.96 0.88
C ALA A 144 -2.68 5.14 1.74
N TRP A 145 -1.61 4.40 1.45
CA TRP A 145 -0.35 4.53 2.15
C TRP A 145 0.30 5.91 1.93
N SER A 146 0.21 6.43 0.70
CA SER A 146 0.68 7.78 0.35
C SER A 146 -0.10 8.87 1.08
N PHE A 147 -1.42 8.73 1.16
CA PHE A 147 -2.27 9.67 1.89
C PHE A 147 -1.95 9.66 3.39
N ASP A 148 -1.68 8.49 3.98
CA ASP A 148 -1.27 8.43 5.39
C ASP A 148 0.12 9.03 5.63
N ARG A 149 1.06 8.94 4.66
CA ARG A 149 2.33 9.68 4.72
C ARG A 149 2.13 11.18 4.68
N LEU A 150 1.29 11.68 3.77
CA LEU A 150 0.92 13.07 3.72
C LEU A 150 0.30 13.51 5.06
N ARG A 151 -0.62 12.70 5.61
CA ARG A 151 -1.24 12.95 6.92
C ARG A 151 -0.19 13.04 8.03
N LEU A 152 0.76 12.12 8.11
CA LEU A 152 1.83 12.15 9.12
C LEU A 152 2.70 13.41 8.99
N TRP A 153 2.96 13.85 7.76
CA TRP A 153 3.69 15.08 7.55
C TRP A 153 2.86 16.30 7.98
N CYS A 154 1.58 16.36 7.64
CA CYS A 154 0.69 17.49 7.98
C CYS A 154 0.38 17.57 9.48
N GLU A 155 0.10 16.45 10.14
CA GLU A 155 -0.31 16.43 11.54
C GLU A 155 0.86 16.44 12.53
N ARG A 156 2.02 15.88 12.15
CA ARG A 156 3.12 15.60 13.09
C ARG A 156 4.47 16.12 12.63
N GLY A 157 4.54 16.79 11.49
CA GLY A 157 5.81 17.25 10.91
C GLY A 157 6.79 16.13 10.54
N VAL A 158 6.33 14.87 10.48
CA VAL A 158 7.18 13.75 10.08
C VAL A 158 7.40 13.85 8.58
N THR A 159 8.61 14.18 8.16
CA THR A 159 8.91 14.31 6.72
C THR A 159 8.59 13.01 5.98
N PRO A 160 8.18 13.07 4.70
CA PRO A 160 7.85 11.88 3.94
C PRO A 160 8.97 10.85 3.94
N GLU A 161 10.22 11.27 3.86
CA GLU A 161 11.41 10.40 3.85
C GLU A 161 11.55 9.65 5.18
N ARG A 162 11.37 10.35 6.31
CA ARG A 162 11.36 9.72 7.64
C ARG A 162 10.20 8.74 7.80
N ALA A 163 9.01 9.07 7.29
CA ALA A 163 7.87 8.18 7.32
C ALA A 163 8.13 6.90 6.50
N LEU A 164 8.78 7.02 5.33
CA LEU A 164 9.21 5.86 4.53
C LEU A 164 10.22 5.00 5.30
N LEU A 165 11.26 5.61 5.89
CA LEU A 165 12.26 4.88 6.68
C LEU A 165 11.63 4.13 7.86
N ARG A 166 10.67 4.74 8.57
CA ARG A 166 9.91 4.06 9.63
C ARG A 166 9.12 2.86 9.09
N GLY A 167 8.48 3.02 7.94
CA GLY A 167 7.77 1.94 7.25
C GLY A 167 8.70 0.77 6.89
N LEU A 168 9.85 1.06 6.31
CA LEU A 168 10.85 0.06 5.94
C LEU A 168 11.45 -0.63 7.17
N ALA A 169 11.82 0.14 8.20
CA ALA A 169 12.37 -0.40 9.44
C ALA A 169 11.35 -1.32 10.15
N GLU A 170 10.09 -0.90 10.25
CA GLU A 170 9.06 -1.72 10.87
C GLU A 170 8.77 -2.99 10.07
N ALA A 171 8.74 -2.90 8.73
CA ALA A 171 8.61 -4.07 7.87
C ALA A 171 9.79 -5.04 8.02
N ALA A 172 11.02 -4.52 8.10
CA ALA A 172 12.22 -5.32 8.29
C ALA A 172 12.22 -6.05 9.65
N VAL A 173 11.82 -5.36 10.73
CA VAL A 173 11.70 -5.98 12.06
C VAL A 173 10.65 -7.09 12.05
N ARG A 174 9.48 -6.86 11.45
CA ARG A 174 8.42 -7.88 11.33
C ARG A 174 8.88 -9.08 10.50
N ALA A 175 9.52 -8.84 9.37
CA ALA A 175 10.05 -9.89 8.51
C ALA A 175 11.16 -10.70 9.22
N GLY A 176 12.08 -10.02 9.91
CA GLY A 176 13.14 -10.65 10.71
C GLY A 176 12.59 -11.50 11.84
N ALA A 177 11.56 -11.04 12.55
CA ALA A 177 10.89 -11.82 13.58
C ALA A 177 10.26 -13.10 13.03
N VAL A 178 9.55 -13.01 11.89
CA VAL A 178 8.96 -14.18 11.22
C VAL A 178 10.04 -15.14 10.74
N ALA A 179 11.09 -14.64 10.08
CA ALA A 179 12.19 -15.46 9.61
C ALA A 179 12.91 -16.17 10.76
N GLY A 180 13.17 -15.46 11.87
CA GLY A 180 13.77 -16.03 13.07
C GLY A 180 12.90 -17.12 13.69
N ALA A 181 11.58 -16.91 13.78
CA ALA A 181 10.66 -17.90 14.32
C ALA A 181 10.54 -19.15 13.43
N VAL A 182 10.51 -18.97 12.11
CA VAL A 182 10.54 -20.08 11.14
C VAL A 182 11.85 -20.85 11.23
N TRP A 183 12.99 -20.15 11.35
CA TRP A 183 14.29 -20.79 11.51
C TRP A 183 14.37 -21.63 12.79
N VAL A 184 13.92 -21.09 13.92
CA VAL A 184 13.86 -21.83 15.20
C VAL A 184 12.94 -23.05 15.08
N ALA A 185 11.74 -22.91 14.51
CA ALA A 185 10.83 -24.03 14.30
C ALA A 185 11.44 -25.13 13.40
N GLY A 186 12.13 -24.74 12.32
CA GLY A 186 12.83 -25.67 11.44
C GLY A 186 13.99 -26.40 12.12
N ALA A 187 14.80 -25.67 12.90
CA ALA A 187 15.90 -26.25 13.67
C ALA A 187 15.41 -27.23 14.75
N SER A 188 14.32 -26.90 15.46
CA SER A 188 13.69 -27.79 16.44
C SER A 188 13.14 -29.07 15.81
N ALA A 189 12.57 -28.97 14.60
CA ALA A 189 12.17 -30.16 13.85
C ALA A 189 13.39 -31.00 13.46
N ALA A 190 14.42 -30.42 12.84
CA ALA A 190 15.63 -31.15 12.42
C ALA A 190 16.36 -31.84 13.60
N GLY A 191 16.45 -31.17 14.76
CA GLY A 191 17.02 -31.74 15.98
C GLY A 191 16.20 -32.92 16.54
N ALA A 192 14.86 -32.85 16.47
CA ALA A 192 13.99 -33.97 16.83
C ALA A 192 14.16 -35.18 15.89
N TRP A 193 14.33 -34.94 14.59
CA TRP A 193 14.66 -36.01 13.62
C TRP A 193 16.05 -36.61 13.87
N ALA A 194 17.06 -35.80 14.17
CA ALA A 194 18.42 -36.28 14.48
C ALA A 194 18.47 -37.08 15.79
N ALA A 195 17.76 -36.63 16.84
CA ALA A 195 17.66 -37.34 18.12
C ALA A 195 16.86 -38.66 18.01
N GLY A 196 15.90 -38.75 17.07
CA GLY A 196 15.21 -40.00 16.76
C GLY A 196 16.01 -40.98 15.91
N ALA A 197 17.10 -40.54 15.26
CA ALA A 197 17.84 -41.33 14.28
C ALA A 197 19.05 -42.12 14.83
N TRP A 198 19.37 -42.06 16.13
CA TRP A 198 20.52 -42.78 16.68
C TRP A 198 20.19 -43.58 17.93
N GLY A 199 19.91 -44.85 17.66
CA GLY A 199 19.95 -45.97 18.60
C GLY A 199 20.23 -47.27 17.86
N ALA A 200 21.10 -47.25 16.83
CA ALA A 200 21.72 -48.48 16.36
C ALA A 200 22.62 -48.95 17.50
N GLY A 201 22.08 -49.81 18.36
CA GLY A 201 22.82 -50.43 19.45
C GLY A 201 24.14 -50.96 18.91
N SER A 202 25.23 -50.71 19.63
CA SER A 202 26.48 -51.41 19.38
C SER A 202 26.20 -52.90 19.59
N TRP A 203 26.05 -53.66 18.50
CA TRP A 203 26.07 -55.11 18.57
C TRP A 203 27.53 -55.49 18.86
N GLY A 204 27.88 -55.56 20.14
CA GLY A 204 29.06 -56.30 20.56
C GLY A 204 28.84 -57.76 20.17
N ALA A 205 29.70 -58.30 19.31
CA ALA A 205 29.64 -59.70 18.92
C ALA A 205 29.73 -60.60 20.17
N GLY A 206 28.61 -61.19 20.58
CA GLY A 206 28.59 -62.24 21.60
C GLY A 206 27.43 -62.25 22.62
N SER A 207 26.60 -61.20 22.76
CA SER A 207 25.51 -61.24 23.76
C SER A 207 24.18 -61.75 23.18
N TRP A 208 23.90 -63.04 23.36
CA TRP A 208 22.55 -63.61 23.20
C TRP A 208 21.73 -63.42 24.48
N GLY A 209 21.62 -62.17 24.94
CA GLY A 209 20.72 -61.80 26.03
C GLY A 209 19.49 -61.14 25.43
N ALA A 210 18.29 -61.52 25.88
CA ALA A 210 17.04 -60.86 25.52
C ALA A 210 17.07 -59.39 25.98
N GLY A 211 17.66 -58.52 25.15
CA GLY A 211 17.57 -57.08 25.32
C GLY A 211 16.11 -56.69 25.16
N SER A 212 15.53 -56.12 26.22
CA SER A 212 14.23 -55.49 26.09
C SER A 212 14.33 -54.46 24.96
N TRP A 213 13.36 -54.48 24.06
CA TRP A 213 13.08 -53.35 23.19
C TRP A 213 12.63 -52.23 24.12
N GLY A 214 13.58 -51.53 24.74
CA GLY A 214 13.30 -50.29 25.45
C GLY A 214 12.65 -49.38 24.44
N GLY A 215 11.35 -49.16 24.59
CA GLY A 215 10.57 -48.28 23.73
C GLY A 215 11.27 -46.94 23.67
N GLY A 216 11.96 -46.69 22.57
CA GLY A 216 12.55 -45.39 22.28
C GLY A 216 11.43 -44.35 22.40
N PRO A 217 11.69 -43.18 23.00
CA PRO A 217 10.64 -42.23 23.29
C PRO A 217 9.99 -41.77 21.99
N TRP A 218 8.76 -42.24 21.75
CA TRP A 218 7.82 -41.66 20.79
C TRP A 218 7.49 -40.18 21.11
N ALA A 219 8.03 -39.65 22.21
CA ALA A 219 7.89 -38.27 22.66
C ALA A 219 8.66 -37.23 21.82
N THR A 220 9.57 -37.62 20.92
CA THR A 220 10.35 -36.64 20.12
C THR A 220 9.54 -35.94 19.02
N GLY A 221 8.42 -36.50 18.58
CA GLY A 221 7.51 -35.86 17.62
C GLY A 221 6.74 -34.65 18.19
N LEU A 222 6.56 -34.58 19.52
CA LEU A 222 5.84 -33.49 20.18
C LEU A 222 6.72 -32.28 20.51
N GLY A 223 8.05 -32.41 20.47
CA GLY A 223 8.99 -31.33 20.80
C GLY A 223 8.99 -30.17 19.81
N SER A 224 8.50 -30.37 18.59
CA SER A 224 8.41 -29.35 17.53
C SER A 224 7.08 -28.58 17.53
N VAL A 225 6.03 -29.10 18.19
CA VAL A 225 4.71 -28.47 18.25
C VAL A 225 4.76 -27.09 18.92
N PRO A 226 5.44 -26.90 20.07
CA PRO A 226 5.56 -25.58 20.69
C PRO A 226 6.27 -24.56 19.78
N ALA A 227 7.34 -24.98 19.10
CA ALA A 227 8.10 -24.10 18.21
C ALA A 227 7.29 -23.68 16.98
N LEU A 228 6.50 -24.59 16.41
CA LEU A 228 5.57 -24.28 15.32
C LEU A 228 4.47 -23.31 15.78
N LEU A 229 3.88 -23.54 16.96
CA LEU A 229 2.86 -22.66 17.51
C LEU A 229 3.41 -21.24 17.76
N VAL A 230 4.65 -21.13 18.23
CA VAL A 230 5.35 -19.84 18.37
C VAL A 230 5.55 -19.18 17.00
N ALA A 231 6.01 -19.92 15.99
CA ALA A 231 6.18 -19.38 14.64
C ALA A 231 4.87 -18.87 14.03
N VAL A 232 3.78 -19.62 14.21
CA VAL A 232 2.43 -19.20 13.80
C VAL A 232 1.99 -17.95 14.58
N ALA A 233 2.19 -17.90 15.89
CA ALA A 233 1.85 -16.74 16.71
C ALA A 233 2.63 -15.48 16.28
N VAL A 234 3.93 -15.62 16.00
CA VAL A 234 4.77 -14.51 15.49
C VAL A 234 4.30 -14.04 14.12
N LEU A 235 3.95 -14.97 13.21
CA LEU A 235 3.39 -14.63 11.91
C LEU A 235 2.06 -13.88 12.04
N LEU A 236 1.15 -14.36 12.88
CA LEU A 236 -0.12 -13.70 13.14
C LEU A 236 0.09 -12.31 13.74
N ALA A 237 0.99 -12.17 14.72
CA ALA A 237 1.34 -10.88 15.30
C ALA A 237 1.91 -9.92 14.23
N ALA A 238 2.82 -10.40 13.36
CA ALA A 238 3.40 -9.61 12.29
C ALA A 238 2.36 -9.10 11.28
N LEU A 239 1.31 -9.89 10.99
CA LEU A 239 0.26 -9.55 10.03
C LEU A 239 -0.91 -8.74 10.62
N LEU A 240 -1.23 -8.96 11.90
CA LEU A 240 -2.43 -8.44 12.54
C LEU A 240 -2.18 -7.21 13.41
N LEU A 241 -1.01 -7.11 14.07
CA LEU A 241 -0.70 -5.95 14.89
C LEU A 241 -0.63 -4.69 14.02
N PRO A 242 -1.34 -3.60 14.40
CA PRO A 242 -1.34 -2.39 13.62
C PRO A 242 0.07 -1.77 13.54
N PRO A 243 0.39 -1.04 12.47
CA PRO A 243 1.63 -0.29 12.42
C PRO A 243 1.73 0.79 13.49
N LEU A 244 2.95 1.14 13.89
CA LEU A 244 3.19 2.17 14.89
C LEU A 244 2.53 3.51 14.50
N PRO A 245 2.15 4.38 15.46
CA PRO A 245 1.47 5.64 15.17
C PRO A 245 2.25 6.59 14.24
N GLY A 246 3.57 6.49 14.21
CA GLY A 246 4.46 7.27 13.34
C GLY A 246 4.84 6.57 12.03
N THR A 247 4.31 5.37 11.78
CA THR A 247 4.54 4.55 10.59
C THR A 247 3.33 4.65 9.66
N PRO A 248 3.54 4.92 8.37
CA PRO A 248 2.45 5.01 7.41
C PRO A 248 1.74 3.66 7.22
N SER A 249 0.40 3.71 7.14
CA SER A 249 -0.46 2.54 7.00
C SER A 249 -1.68 2.83 6.14
N ALA A 250 -1.82 2.08 5.04
CA ALA A 250 -3.01 2.08 4.20
C ALA A 250 -4.31 1.69 4.94
N ARG A 251 -4.20 1.05 6.12
CA ARG A 251 -5.37 0.67 6.94
C ARG A 251 -6.04 1.86 7.61
N ARG A 252 -5.36 3.02 7.72
CA ARG A 252 -5.93 4.26 8.30
C ARG A 252 -6.78 5.06 7.31
N CYS A 253 -6.82 4.66 6.03
CA CYS A 253 -7.62 5.31 5.00
C CYS A 253 -8.83 4.45 4.61
N LEU A 254 -9.94 5.13 4.30
CA LEU A 254 -11.13 4.49 3.76
C LEU A 254 -10.90 4.21 2.27
N ARG A 255 -11.23 2.99 1.82
CA ARG A 255 -11.07 2.56 0.41
C ARG A 255 -12.40 2.29 -0.30
N ARG A 256 -13.49 2.56 0.38
CA ARG A 256 -14.86 2.51 -0.16
C ARG A 256 -15.54 3.82 0.20
N PRO A 257 -16.32 4.41 -0.72
CA PRO A 257 -17.09 5.60 -0.39
C PRO A 257 -18.06 5.25 0.74
N PRO A 258 -18.22 6.12 1.76
CA PRO A 258 -19.29 5.96 2.72
C PRO A 258 -20.63 5.94 1.95
N GLY A 259 -21.51 5.00 2.28
CA GLY A 259 -22.80 4.86 1.60
C GLY A 259 -23.61 6.16 1.62
N ARG A 260 -24.49 6.34 0.63
CA ARG A 260 -25.45 7.47 0.60
C ARG A 260 -26.32 7.41 1.85
N GLY A 261 -25.94 8.14 2.89
CA GLY A 261 -26.86 8.50 3.96
C GLY A 261 -27.91 9.45 3.38
N THR A 262 -29.16 9.28 3.77
CA THR A 262 -30.35 10.05 3.35
C THR A 262 -30.36 11.52 3.80
N GLY A 263 -29.19 12.14 3.95
CA GLY A 263 -29.03 13.57 4.22
C GLY A 263 -28.56 14.30 2.98
N THR A 264 -29.08 15.50 2.78
CA THR A 264 -28.87 16.47 1.67
C THR A 264 -27.42 16.96 1.47
N GLY A 265 -26.42 16.19 1.90
CA GLY A 265 -25.00 16.46 1.67
C GLY A 265 -24.58 16.02 0.27
N THR A 266 -23.94 16.93 -0.47
CA THR A 266 -23.39 16.66 -1.81
C THR A 266 -22.56 15.37 -1.83
N ASP A 267 -22.79 14.55 -2.87
CA ASP A 267 -22.21 13.21 -3.04
C ASP A 267 -20.67 13.27 -3.08
N ALA A 268 -20.04 13.11 -1.90
CA ALA A 268 -18.62 13.37 -1.69
C ALA A 268 -17.72 12.42 -2.51
N GLY A 269 -18.24 11.27 -2.91
CA GLY A 269 -17.56 10.29 -3.77
C GLY A 269 -17.96 10.34 -5.25
N ALA A 270 -18.96 11.13 -5.65
CA ALA A 270 -19.34 11.24 -7.05
C ALA A 270 -18.27 11.97 -7.86
N PRO A 271 -17.91 11.48 -9.06
CA PRO A 271 -17.00 12.16 -9.97
C PRO A 271 -17.47 13.61 -10.20
N PRO A 272 -16.60 14.62 -10.05
CA PRO A 272 -16.98 15.99 -10.37
C PRO A 272 -17.19 16.12 -11.87
N ALA A 273 -18.23 16.87 -12.30
CA ALA A 273 -18.48 17.21 -13.70
C ALA A 273 -17.29 17.89 -14.41
N LEU A 274 -16.33 18.38 -13.63
CA LEU A 274 -15.06 18.91 -14.12
C LEU A 274 -14.22 17.86 -14.85
N LEU A 275 -14.30 16.58 -14.46
CA LEU A 275 -13.59 15.50 -15.15
C LEU A 275 -14.02 15.34 -16.60
N ASP A 276 -15.28 15.62 -16.90
CA ASP A 276 -15.86 15.45 -18.24
C ASP A 276 -15.42 16.58 -19.18
N ARG A 277 -14.94 17.70 -18.63
CA ARG A 277 -14.46 18.88 -19.38
C ARG A 277 -12.97 18.86 -19.67
N LEU A 278 -12.23 17.92 -19.09
CA LEU A 278 -10.80 17.76 -19.38
C LEU A 278 -10.61 17.23 -20.81
N GLU A 279 -9.65 17.77 -21.55
CA GLU A 279 -9.23 17.20 -22.82
C GLU A 279 -8.47 15.88 -22.58
N GLN A 280 -8.38 15.04 -23.61
CA GLN A 280 -7.54 13.84 -23.54
C GLN A 280 -6.06 14.26 -23.56
N PRO A 281 -5.23 13.70 -22.66
CA PRO A 281 -3.80 14.04 -22.52
C PRO A 281 -2.92 13.50 -23.65
#